data_AF-A0A7W0SBG2-F1
#
_entry.id   AF-A0A7W0SBG2-F1
#
_cell.length_a   1.000
_cell.length_b   1.000
_cell.length_c   1.000
_cell.angle_alpha   90.00
_cell.angle_beta   90.00
_cell.angle_gamma   90.00
#
_symmetry.space_group_name_H-M   'P 1'
#
loop_
_entity.id
_entity.type
_entity.pdbx_description
1 polymer ?
#
loop_
_entity_poly.entity_id
_entity_poly.type
_entity_poly.pdbx_seq_one_letter_code
_entity_poly.pdbx_strand_id
1 'polypeptide(L)'
;MHNLEAELGVVLFERTHRRVRLTAAGSVFLKDARGVLARSERAIWHVRRTGRGESGQLTVGYTSLIHYPFVPEVLRLYRACYPGVEIVLRDMVTIEQMRWLHINTLNISFAA
;
A
#
# COMPACT_ATOMS: atom_id res chain seq x y z
N MET A 1 -19.28 15.82 18.85
CA MET A 1 -20.27 14.72 18.93
C MET A 1 -21.68 15.17 18.56
N HIS A 2 -22.22 16.27 19.10
CA HIS A 2 -23.52 16.80 18.64
C HIS A 2 -23.58 17.03 17.12
N ASN A 3 -22.47 17.43 16.48
CA ASN A 3 -22.42 17.59 15.03
C ASN A 3 -22.69 16.27 14.27
N LEU A 4 -22.21 15.13 14.81
CA LEU A 4 -22.38 13.82 14.17
C LEU A 4 -23.76 13.23 14.41
N GLU A 5 -24.30 13.37 15.63
CA GLU A 5 -25.68 12.95 15.92
C GLU A 5 -26.69 13.80 15.15
N ALA A 6 -26.42 15.10 14.97
CA ALA A 6 -27.22 15.98 14.13
C ALA A 6 -27.13 15.62 12.64
N GLU A 7 -25.93 15.34 12.12
CA GLU A 7 -25.71 14.92 10.74
C GLU A 7 -26.38 13.58 10.41
N LEU A 8 -26.36 12.63 11.36
CA LEU A 8 -26.98 11.31 11.20
C LEU A 8 -28.48 11.29 11.57
N GLY A 9 -29.00 12.35 12.19
CA GLY A 9 -30.38 12.44 12.66
C GLY A 9 -30.76 11.41 13.75
N VAL A 10 -29.78 10.87 14.48
CA VAL A 10 -29.98 9.84 15.51
C VAL A 10 -29.19 10.13 16.78
N VAL A 11 -29.73 9.71 17.92
CA VAL A 11 -29.02 9.78 19.22
C VAL A 11 -28.15 8.54 19.37
N LEU A 12 -26.84 8.73 19.45
CA LEU A 12 -25.86 7.67 19.65
C LEU A 12 -25.54 7.48 21.14
N PHE A 13 -25.71 8.52 21.95
CA PHE A 13 -25.41 8.51 23.38
C PHE A 13 -26.59 8.95 24.24
N GLU A 14 -26.93 8.13 25.23
CA GLU A 14 -27.75 8.52 26.37
C GLU A 14 -26.85 9.13 27.45
N ARG A 15 -27.15 10.38 27.84
CA ARG A 15 -26.38 11.12 28.85
C ARG A 15 -27.24 11.39 30.07
N THR A 16 -26.71 11.01 31.24
CA THR A 16 -27.22 11.42 32.57
C THR A 16 -26.11 12.20 33.30
N HIS A 17 -26.45 12.95 34.35
CA HIS A 17 -25.50 13.76 35.12
C HIS A 17 -24.25 13.03 35.67
N ARG A 18 -24.26 11.69 35.68
CA ARG A 18 -23.11 10.87 36.13
C ARG A 18 -22.63 9.81 35.16
N ARG A 19 -23.36 9.52 34.06
CA ARG A 19 -23.02 8.43 33.13
C ARG A 19 -23.42 8.73 31.71
N VAL A 20 -22.55 8.30 30.79
CA VAL A 20 -22.81 8.24 29.34
C VAL A 20 -22.88 6.78 28.94
N ARG A 21 -23.91 6.40 28.18
CA ARG A 21 -24.07 5.06 27.61
C ARG A 21 -24.36 5.16 26.12
N LEU A 22 -23.98 4.13 25.37
CA LEU A 22 -24.38 4.01 23.97
C LEU A 22 -25.85 3.62 23.90
N THR A 23 -26.55 4.21 22.95
CA THR A 23 -27.86 3.70 22.52
C THR A 23 -27.65 2.44 21.66
N ALA A 24 -28.74 1.80 21.24
CA ALA A 24 -28.68 0.74 20.24
C ALA A 24 -28.02 1.23 18.93
N ALA A 25 -28.43 2.42 18.46
CA ALA A 25 -27.84 3.06 17.30
C ALA A 25 -26.35 3.39 17.52
N GLY A 26 -25.99 3.90 18.71
CA GLY A 26 -24.60 4.13 19.11
C GLY A 26 -23.74 2.87 19.06
N SER A 27 -24.29 1.73 19.47
CA SER A 27 -23.57 0.45 19.46
C SER A 27 -23.30 -0.06 18.05
N VAL A 28 -24.29 0.04 17.16
CA VAL A 28 -24.14 -0.29 15.73
C VAL A 28 -23.11 0.63 15.08
N PHE A 29 -23.28 1.95 15.25
CA PHE A 29 -22.37 2.94 14.68
C PHE A 29 -20.93 2.74 15.17
N LEU A 30 -20.73 2.47 16.46
CA LEU A 30 -19.39 2.24 17.01
C LEU A 30 -18.69 1.04 16.35
N LYS A 31 -19.41 -0.06 16.09
CA LYS A 31 -18.86 -1.23 15.41
C LYS A 31 -18.38 -0.87 14.01
N ASP A 32 -19.22 -0.16 13.25
CA ASP A 32 -18.91 0.20 11.87
C ASP A 32 -17.81 1.27 11.79
N ALA A 33 -17.85 2.27 12.67
CA ALA A 33 -16.83 3.32 12.77
C ALA A 33 -15.45 2.74 13.09
N ARG A 34 -15.36 1.76 14.00
CA ARG A 34 -14.11 1.04 14.27
C ARG A 34 -13.61 0.29 13.03
N GLY A 35 -14.53 -0.34 12.29
CA GLY A 35 -14.20 -1.00 11.02
C GLY A 35 -13.65 -0.02 9.97
N VAL A 36 -14.24 1.16 9.83
CA VAL A 36 -13.77 2.21 8.93
C VAL A 36 -12.37 2.68 9.32
N LEU A 37 -12.15 3.02 10.60
CA LEU A 37 -10.84 3.48 11.08
C LEU A 37 -9.75 2.42 10.83
N ALA A 38 -10.02 1.16 11.16
CA ALA A 38 -9.09 0.06 10.91
C ALA A 38 -8.79 -0.17 9.42
N ARG A 39 -9.75 0.14 8.52
CA ARG A 39 -9.51 0.10 7.08
C ARG A 39 -8.65 1.28 6.62
N SER A 40 -8.93 2.49 7.13
CA SER A 40 -8.13 3.69 6.81
C SER A 40 -6.68 3.54 7.27
N GLU A 41 -6.46 3.01 8.48
CA GLU A 41 -5.11 2.74 8.99
C GLU A 41 -4.36 1.73 8.13
N ARG A 42 -5.03 0.65 7.70
CA ARG A 42 -4.46 -0.33 6.76
C ARG A 42 -4.11 0.30 5.42
N ALA A 43 -4.99 1.14 4.86
CA ALA A 43 -4.71 1.84 3.61
C ALA A 43 -3.48 2.75 3.73
N ILE A 44 -3.37 3.52 4.83
CA ILE A 44 -2.18 4.36 5.11
C ILE A 44 -0.93 3.50 5.23
N TRP A 45 -1.01 2.37 5.92
CA TRP A 45 0.11 1.44 6.07
C TRP A 45 0.57 0.87 4.72
N HIS A 46 -0.36 0.45 3.86
CA HIS A 46 -0.07 -0.04 2.51
C HIS A 46 0.59 1.04 1.66
N VAL A 47 0.01 2.25 1.60
CA VAL A 47 0.56 3.36 0.82
C VAL A 47 1.98 3.72 1.28
N ARG A 48 2.22 3.75 2.60
CA ARG A 48 3.56 4.01 3.15
C ARG A 48 4.56 2.92 2.77
N ARG A 49 4.16 1.65 2.81
CA ARG A 49 5.03 0.54 2.39
C ARG A 49 5.32 0.58 0.90
N THR A 50 4.33 0.89 0.08
CA THR A 50 4.55 1.12 -1.36
C THR A 50 5.50 2.28 -1.60
N GLY A 51 5.30 3.42 -0.93
CA GLY A 51 6.21 4.58 -1.05
C GLY A 51 7.63 4.32 -0.53
N ARG A 52 7.81 3.37 0.38
CA ARG A 52 9.12 2.92 0.89
C ARG A 52 9.72 1.75 0.09
N GLY A 53 9.02 1.21 -0.90
CA GLY A 53 9.44 0.03 -1.66
C GLY A 53 9.44 -1.27 -0.85
N GLU A 54 8.68 -1.35 0.25
CA GLU A 54 8.55 -2.56 1.10
C GLU A 54 7.42 -3.50 0.64
N SER A 55 6.58 -3.04 -0.27
CA SER A 55 5.52 -3.82 -0.92
C SER A 55 5.18 -3.24 -2.28
N GLY A 56 4.81 -4.08 -3.26
CA GLY A 56 4.51 -3.64 -4.63
C GLY A 56 5.24 -4.50 -5.65
N GLN A 57 5.55 -3.93 -6.81
CA GLN A 57 6.24 -4.62 -7.90
C GLN A 57 7.51 -3.86 -8.28
N LEU A 58 8.63 -4.59 -8.39
CA LEU A 58 9.91 -4.12 -8.92
C LEU A 58 10.10 -4.70 -10.33
N THR A 59 9.90 -3.88 -11.35
CA THR A 59 10.10 -4.25 -12.75
C THR A 59 11.54 -3.92 -13.18
N VAL A 60 12.27 -4.95 -13.63
CA VAL A 60 13.67 -4.88 -14.05
C VAL A 60 13.77 -5.29 -15.52
N GLY A 61 14.27 -4.37 -16.35
CA GLY A 61 14.51 -4.58 -17.77
C GLY A 61 15.95 -5.01 -18.02
N TYR A 62 16.16 -5.96 -18.92
CA TYR A 62 17.48 -6.39 -19.33
C TYR A 62 17.52 -6.72 -20.82
N THR A 63 18.64 -6.44 -21.49
CA THR A 63 18.87 -6.85 -22.89
C THR A 63 19.62 -8.19 -22.95
N SER A 64 20.44 -8.49 -21.95
CA SER A 64 21.09 -9.78 -21.73
C SER A 64 21.67 -9.84 -20.31
N LEU A 65 21.18 -10.77 -19.49
CA LEU A 65 21.70 -10.97 -18.12
C LEU A 65 23.12 -11.55 -18.10
N ILE A 66 23.61 -12.07 -19.23
CA ILE A 66 24.95 -12.68 -19.36
C ILE A 66 26.05 -11.65 -19.08
N HIS A 67 25.78 -10.37 -19.35
CA HIS A 67 26.72 -9.29 -19.07
C HIS A 67 26.70 -8.80 -17.60
N TYR A 68 25.77 -9.29 -16.78
CA TYR A 68 25.56 -8.79 -15.41
C TYR A 68 25.46 -9.93 -14.38
N PRO A 69 26.57 -10.65 -14.10
CA PRO A 69 26.57 -11.81 -13.20
C PRO A 69 26.18 -11.47 -11.75
N PHE A 70 26.27 -10.20 -11.33
CA PHE A 70 25.87 -9.75 -9.99
C PHE A 70 24.35 -9.57 -9.84
N VAL A 71 23.60 -9.39 -10.94
CA VAL A 71 22.16 -9.08 -10.89
C VAL A 71 21.34 -10.18 -10.22
N PRO A 72 21.51 -11.48 -10.55
CA PRO A 72 20.80 -12.54 -9.85
C PRO A 72 21.05 -12.57 -8.33
N GLU A 73 22.28 -12.27 -7.89
CA GLU A 73 22.63 -12.22 -6.47
C GLU A 73 21.97 -11.04 -5.76
N VAL A 74 22.00 -9.84 -6.36
CA VAL A 74 21.35 -8.66 -5.81
C VAL A 74 19.83 -8.85 -5.70
N LEU A 75 19.19 -9.43 -6.73
CA LEU A 75 17.75 -9.69 -6.71
C LEU A 75 17.36 -10.72 -5.63
N ARG A 76 18.20 -11.74 -5.42
CA ARG A 76 18.01 -12.72 -4.35
C ARG A 76 18.11 -12.08 -2.96
N LEU A 77 19.12 -11.22 -2.74
CA LEU A 77 19.26 -10.47 -1.47
C LEU A 77 18.08 -9.51 -1.26
N TYR A 78 17.66 -8.81 -2.31
CA TYR A 78 16.52 -7.92 -2.26
C TYR A 78 15.22 -8.66 -1.89
N ARG A 79 14.96 -9.82 -2.50
CA ARG A 79 13.80 -10.66 -2.18
C ARG A 79 13.82 -11.15 -0.72
N ALA A 80 15.00 -11.43 -0.16
CA ALA A 80 15.15 -11.83 1.23
C ALA A 80 14.85 -10.68 2.21
N CYS A 81 15.30 -9.46 1.90
CA CYS A 81 15.04 -8.27 2.72
C CYS A 81 13.61 -7.73 2.56
N TYR A 82 13.01 -7.89 1.38
CA TYR A 82 11.69 -7.34 1.02
C TYR A 82 10.75 -8.43 0.46
N PRO A 83 10.33 -9.40 1.27
CA PRO A 83 9.50 -10.53 0.81
C PRO A 83 8.10 -10.10 0.32
N GLY A 84 7.66 -8.88 0.62
CA GLY A 84 6.40 -8.29 0.14
C GLY A 84 6.47 -7.64 -1.23
N VAL A 85 7.63 -7.64 -1.89
CA VAL A 85 7.83 -7.07 -3.23
C VAL A 85 7.87 -8.18 -4.27
N GLU A 86 7.02 -8.08 -5.28
CA GLU A 86 7.08 -8.94 -6.47
C GLU A 86 8.17 -8.42 -7.41
N ILE A 87 9.12 -9.27 -7.79
CA ILE A 87 10.17 -8.91 -8.75
C ILE A 87 9.76 -9.43 -10.13
N VAL A 88 9.62 -8.55 -11.11
CA VAL A 88 9.31 -8.89 -12.50
C VAL A 88 10.51 -8.59 -13.38
N LEU A 89 11.03 -9.62 -14.03
CA LEU A 89 12.13 -9.51 -14.99
C LEU A 89 11.56 -9.44 -16.41
N ARG A 90 12.02 -8.47 -17.20
CA ARG A 90 11.61 -8.28 -18.61
C ARG A 90 12.83 -8.28 -19.52
N ASP A 91 12.85 -9.22 -20.46
CA ASP A 91 13.79 -9.18 -21.58
C ASP A 91 13.30 -8.16 -22.60
N MET A 92 14.10 -7.12 -22.86
CA MET A 92 13.73 -5.99 -23.70
C MET A 92 14.95 -5.25 -24.23
N VAL A 93 14.85 -4.77 -25.46
CA VAL A 93 15.89 -3.95 -26.09
C VAL A 93 16.00 -2.57 -25.44
N THR A 94 17.19 -1.96 -25.49
CA THR A 94 17.50 -0.68 -24.82
C THR A 94 16.51 0.44 -25.16
N ILE A 95 16.04 0.50 -26.41
CA ILE A 95 15.07 1.51 -26.85
C ILE A 95 13.70 1.34 -26.16
N GLU A 96 13.28 0.10 -25.88
CA GLU A 96 12.04 -0.18 -25.16
C GLU A 96 12.20 0.10 -23.67
N GLN A 97 13.37 -0.24 -23.09
CA GLN A 97 13.69 0.09 -21.70
C GLN A 97 13.64 1.60 -21.45
N MET A 98 14.24 2.40 -22.34
CA MET A 98 14.19 3.87 -22.28
C MET A 98 12.75 4.41 -22.32
N ARG A 99 11.90 3.85 -23.19
CA ARG A 99 10.48 4.24 -23.25
C ARG A 99 9.78 3.91 -21.93
N TRP A 100 10.01 2.72 -21.38
CA TRP A 100 9.33 2.26 -20.17
C TRP A 100 9.78 3.00 -18.91
N LEU A 101 11.06 3.40 -18.84
CA LEU A 101 11.56 4.32 -17.81
C LEU A 101 10.85 5.67 -17.89
N HIS A 102 10.69 6.22 -19.10
CA HIS A 102 10.05 7.53 -19.29
C HIS A 102 8.59 7.55 -18.81
N ILE A 103 7.85 6.45 -18.98
CA ILE A 103 6.46 6.31 -18.52
C ILE A 103 6.34 5.70 -17.11
N ASN A 104 7.45 5.57 -16.36
CA ASN A 104 7.53 5.01 -15.01
C ASN A 104 6.95 3.58 -14.86
N THR A 105 7.04 2.76 -15.91
CA THR A 105 6.64 1.33 -15.88
C THR A 105 7.82 0.39 -15.74
N LEU A 106 9.05 0.87 -15.97
CA LEU A 106 10.29 0.19 -15.63
C LEU A 106 10.93 0.89 -14.42
N ASN A 107 11.41 0.11 -13.43
CA ASN A 107 12.07 0.66 -12.26
C ASN A 107 13.60 0.66 -12.41
N ILE A 108 14.17 -0.39 -12.99
CA ILE A 108 15.62 -0.56 -13.18
C ILE A 108 15.88 -1.11 -14.58
N SER A 109 16.95 -0.63 -15.23
CA SER A 109 17.38 -1.04 -16.57
C SER A 109 18.82 -1.54 -16.54
N PHE A 110 19.06 -2.68 -17.20
CA PHE A 110 20.38 -3.22 -17.52
C PHE A 110 20.52 -3.33 -19.04
N ALA A 111 21.10 -2.29 -19.64
CA ALA A 111 21.35 -2.19 -21.07
C ALA A 111 22.86 -2.13 -21.34
N ALA A 112 23.32 -2.93 -22.29
CA ALA A 112 24.67 -2.89 -22.84
C ALA A 112 24.76 -1.89 -24.00
#